data_AF-A0A0L0UUF1-F1
#
_entry.id   AF-A0A0L0UUF1-F1
#
_cell.length_a   1.000
_cell.length_b   1.000
_cell.length_c   1.000
_cell.angle_alpha   90.00
_cell.angle_beta   90.00
_cell.angle_gamma   90.00
#
_symmetry.space_group_name_H-M   'P 1'
#
loop_
_entity.id
_entity.type
_entity.pdbx_description
1 polymer ?
#
loop_
_entity_poly.entity_id
_entity_poly.type
_entity_poly.pdbx_seq_one_letter_code
_entity_poly.pdbx_strand_id
1 'polypeptide(L)'
;MAGMGFSARATFAILFFLAGLVSGNWDPSTGHLNNHRPTAAWLARHKASVSSNGIQVSECSINTRLHFPNVQLFAWFEVNHVWDGNHGCPYGTCHAYVAHPAPSEMEPSFTHGHSFFWHRTGGLQGSGVKPISNPTNGGYGYESSISGKFIDGAPDTTSRQLSHDSNYPGFDPKKLQVWSPAAINAFKGSEQTIQHPKCGRPCEHNKDPGSAPGAYGGYKPSPGIAYKPPRGWKPSQADACFHAHGNHTPPQPHHPQSSTQNPNSKNKSPSTIRPENEKAESSKSAHPSSNKGKKSSNKVRRLRLRMS
;
A
#
# COMPACT_ATOMS: atom_id res chain seq x y z
N MET A 1 24.49 -37.79 -57.93
CA MET A 1 25.55 -37.34 -57.00
C MET A 1 25.68 -35.84 -57.18
N ALA A 2 24.98 -35.03 -56.38
CA ALA A 2 25.37 -34.54 -55.05
C ALA A 2 26.54 -33.55 -55.12
N GLY A 3 26.31 -32.31 -54.67
CA GLY A 3 27.33 -31.26 -54.57
C GLY A 3 26.75 -29.89 -54.22
N MET A 4 25.99 -29.79 -53.12
CA MET A 4 25.54 -28.53 -52.53
C MET A 4 26.73 -27.76 -51.95
N GLY A 5 26.98 -26.55 -52.45
CA GLY A 5 27.83 -25.55 -51.80
C GLY A 5 26.99 -24.67 -50.87
N PHE A 6 27.22 -24.79 -49.56
CA PHE A 6 26.57 -23.96 -48.55
C PHE A 6 27.18 -22.54 -48.56
N SER A 7 26.35 -21.56 -48.93
CA SER A 7 26.63 -20.14 -48.73
C SER A 7 26.35 -19.77 -47.27
N ALA A 8 27.38 -19.28 -46.58
CA ALA A 8 27.30 -18.82 -45.20
C ALA A 8 26.45 -17.54 -45.11
N ARG A 9 25.17 -17.68 -44.72
CA ARG A 9 24.35 -16.56 -44.27
C ARG A 9 24.53 -16.39 -42.76
N ALA A 10 25.35 -15.42 -42.38
CA ALA A 10 25.44 -14.91 -41.01
C ALA A 10 24.05 -14.38 -40.60
N THR A 11 23.36 -15.11 -39.74
CA THR A 11 22.06 -14.72 -39.20
C THR A 11 22.34 -13.95 -37.91
N PHE A 12 22.16 -12.62 -37.91
CA PHE A 12 22.12 -11.81 -36.70
C PHE A 12 20.88 -12.23 -35.88
N ALA A 13 21.06 -13.12 -34.92
CA ALA A 13 20.03 -13.42 -33.93
C ALA A 13 20.01 -12.29 -32.90
N ILE A 14 19.15 -11.29 -33.11
CA ILE A 14 18.78 -10.32 -32.07
C ILE A 14 17.96 -11.10 -31.03
N LEU A 15 18.62 -11.55 -29.97
CA LEU A 15 17.98 -12.06 -28.76
C LEU A 15 17.25 -10.90 -28.07
N PHE A 16 16.00 -10.66 -28.46
CA PHE A 16 15.04 -9.98 -27.59
C PHE A 16 14.78 -10.90 -26.39
N PHE A 17 15.48 -10.65 -25.29
CA PHE A 17 15.14 -11.22 -23.99
C PHE A 17 13.76 -10.67 -23.57
N LEU A 18 12.71 -11.38 -23.98
CA LEU A 18 11.36 -11.25 -23.43
C LEU A 18 11.36 -11.80 -22.00
N ALA A 19 11.87 -11.02 -21.05
CA ALA A 19 11.61 -11.24 -19.64
C ALA A 19 10.25 -10.63 -19.28
N GLY A 20 9.18 -11.28 -19.75
CA GLY A 20 7.83 -11.05 -19.27
C GLY A 20 7.67 -11.62 -17.86
N LEU A 21 8.14 -10.90 -16.85
CA LEU A 21 7.70 -11.04 -15.48
C LEU A 21 7.27 -9.66 -15.04
N VAL A 22 5.96 -9.49 -14.78
CA VAL A 22 5.42 -8.28 -14.16
C VAL A 22 6.17 -8.08 -12.85
N SER A 23 7.17 -7.21 -12.90
CA SER A 23 8.06 -6.83 -11.81
C SER A 23 7.97 -5.32 -11.81
N GLY A 24 7.30 -4.73 -10.82
CA GLY A 24 7.30 -3.28 -10.74
C GLY A 24 8.74 -2.76 -10.67
N ASN A 25 9.05 -1.68 -11.38
CA ASN A 25 10.37 -1.04 -11.24
C ASN A 25 10.29 -0.15 -10.00
N TRP A 26 11.31 -0.21 -9.15
CA TRP A 26 11.39 0.66 -7.99
C TRP A 26 11.76 2.07 -8.44
N ASP A 27 10.72 2.80 -8.86
CA ASP A 27 10.73 4.16 -9.34
C ASP A 27 9.57 4.90 -8.67
N PRO A 28 9.78 5.49 -7.47
CA PRO A 28 8.71 6.07 -6.68
C PRO A 28 8.03 7.25 -7.37
N SER A 29 6.74 7.40 -7.12
CA SER A 29 5.98 8.54 -7.60
C SER A 29 6.59 9.85 -7.10
N THR A 30 6.59 10.83 -7.98
CA THR A 30 7.11 12.17 -7.70
C THR A 30 6.08 13.10 -7.06
N GLY A 31 4.80 12.75 -7.20
CA GLY A 31 3.70 13.43 -6.54
C GLY A 31 2.56 12.50 -6.15
N HIS A 32 1.68 12.99 -5.29
CA HIS A 32 0.53 12.25 -4.78
C HIS A 32 -0.66 13.15 -4.49
N LEU A 33 -1.85 12.55 -4.43
CA LEU A 33 -3.03 13.08 -3.80
C LEU A 33 -3.68 11.94 -2.99
N ASN A 34 -3.46 11.97 -1.68
CA ASN A 34 -4.16 11.06 -0.78
C ASN A 34 -5.63 11.43 -0.68
N ASN A 35 -6.50 10.44 -0.53
CA ASN A 35 -7.94 10.63 -0.39
C ASN A 35 -8.60 11.28 -1.61
N HIS A 36 -8.02 11.11 -2.80
CA HIS A 36 -8.58 11.60 -4.06
C HIS A 36 -8.45 10.52 -5.13
N ARG A 37 -9.40 10.53 -6.05
CA ARG A 37 -9.43 9.66 -7.22
C ARG A 37 -9.79 10.47 -8.47
N PRO A 38 -9.55 9.93 -9.69
CA PRO A 38 -10.12 10.51 -10.89
C PRO A 38 -11.64 10.44 -10.88
N THR A 39 -12.28 11.44 -11.48
CA THR A 39 -13.73 11.46 -11.70
C THR A 39 -14.19 10.27 -12.54
N ALA A 40 -15.44 9.84 -12.36
CA ALA A 40 -16.04 8.78 -13.18
C ALA A 40 -15.95 9.08 -14.69
N ALA A 41 -16.10 10.35 -15.08
CA ALA A 41 -15.97 10.79 -16.47
C ALA A 41 -14.55 10.56 -17.03
N TRP A 42 -13.51 10.81 -16.22
CA TRP A 42 -12.13 10.53 -16.62
C TRP A 42 -11.88 9.03 -16.74
N LEU A 43 -12.34 8.23 -15.77
CA LEU A 43 -12.21 6.77 -15.76
C LEU A 43 -12.95 6.11 -16.94
N ALA A 44 -14.08 6.67 -17.37
CA ALA A 44 -14.80 6.18 -18.54
C ALA A 44 -14.04 6.44 -19.86
N ARG A 45 -13.28 7.53 -19.93
CA ARG A 45 -12.48 7.90 -21.12
C ARG A 45 -11.11 7.22 -21.16
N HIS A 46 -10.52 6.94 -20.00
CA HIS A 46 -9.16 6.41 -19.90
C HIS A 46 -9.19 5.01 -19.31
N LYS A 47 -8.77 4.02 -20.09
CA LYS A 47 -8.61 2.65 -19.61
C LYS A 47 -7.23 2.49 -18.96
N ALA A 48 -7.18 1.83 -17.81
CA ALA A 48 -5.92 1.46 -17.19
C ALA A 48 -5.15 0.53 -18.12
N SER A 49 -3.86 0.83 -18.33
CA SER A 49 -2.98 -0.03 -19.12
C SER A 49 -2.67 -1.33 -18.37
N VAL A 50 -2.54 -1.25 -17.05
CA VAL A 50 -2.32 -2.40 -16.14
C VAL A 50 -3.12 -2.18 -14.86
N SER A 51 -3.70 -3.24 -14.32
CA SER A 51 -4.29 -3.24 -12.97
C SER A 51 -3.66 -4.35 -12.13
N SER A 52 -3.13 -4.00 -10.97
CA SER A 52 -2.51 -4.93 -10.01
C SER A 52 -3.35 -4.99 -8.74
N ASN A 53 -3.92 -6.15 -8.42
CA ASN A 53 -4.83 -6.34 -7.30
C ASN A 53 -4.11 -6.93 -6.08
N GLY A 54 -4.62 -6.67 -4.88
CA GLY A 54 -4.15 -7.28 -3.64
C GLY A 54 -2.78 -6.79 -3.19
N ILE A 55 -2.40 -5.57 -3.60
CA ILE A 55 -1.11 -4.96 -3.29
C ILE A 55 -1.29 -3.78 -2.35
N GLN A 56 -0.22 -3.39 -1.66
CA GLN A 56 -0.26 -2.25 -0.76
C GLN A 56 -0.34 -0.94 -1.54
N VAL A 57 -0.94 0.09 -0.94
CA VAL A 57 -0.88 1.46 -1.46
C VAL A 57 0.57 1.93 -1.61
N SER A 58 1.44 1.52 -0.69
CA SER A 58 2.87 1.77 -0.75
C SER A 58 3.51 1.13 -1.97
N GLU A 59 3.14 -0.11 -2.31
CA GLU A 59 3.63 -0.81 -3.51
C GLU A 59 3.14 -0.13 -4.80
N CYS A 60 1.93 0.43 -4.81
CA CYS A 60 1.40 1.18 -5.96
C CYS A 60 2.14 2.51 -6.18
N SER A 61 2.49 3.21 -5.11
CA SER A 61 3.16 4.52 -5.17
C SER A 61 4.67 4.40 -5.39
N ILE A 62 5.32 3.36 -4.86
CA ILE A 62 6.78 3.21 -4.89
C ILE A 62 7.27 2.56 -6.20
N ASN A 63 6.40 1.82 -6.89
CA ASN A 63 6.79 1.08 -8.10
C ASN A 63 5.98 1.51 -9.33
N THR A 64 6.63 1.64 -10.48
CA THR A 64 5.93 1.69 -11.76
C THR A 64 5.43 0.29 -12.14
N ARG A 65 4.32 0.23 -12.87
CA ARG A 65 3.68 -1.01 -13.35
C ARG A 65 3.68 -1.12 -14.86
N LEU A 66 4.02 -0.02 -15.54
CA LEU A 66 4.20 0.00 -16.98
C LEU A 66 5.67 -0.15 -17.31
N HIS A 67 5.93 -0.69 -18.50
CA HIS A 67 7.26 -0.87 -19.06
C HIS A 67 7.26 -0.36 -20.49
N PHE A 68 8.45 -0.10 -21.03
CA PHE A 68 8.63 0.25 -22.45
C PHE A 68 7.75 -0.61 -23.37
N PRO A 69 7.01 -0.01 -24.32
CA PRO A 69 7.06 1.40 -24.72
C PRO A 69 6.17 2.35 -23.91
N ASN A 70 5.45 1.86 -22.91
CA ASN A 70 4.50 2.66 -22.14
C ASN A 70 5.18 3.34 -20.96
N VAL A 71 5.09 4.66 -20.89
CA VAL A 71 5.55 5.46 -19.75
C VAL A 71 4.40 5.65 -18.76
N GLN A 72 4.63 5.31 -17.50
CA GLN A 72 3.61 5.52 -16.46
C GLN A 72 3.61 6.99 -16.04
N LEU A 73 2.49 7.69 -16.28
CA LEU A 73 2.32 9.07 -15.81
C LEU A 73 1.53 9.13 -14.52
N PHE A 74 0.66 8.15 -14.29
CA PHE A 74 -0.33 8.17 -13.23
C PHE A 74 -0.69 6.78 -12.73
N ALA A 75 -1.04 6.70 -11.46
CA ALA A 75 -1.75 5.56 -10.91
C ALA A 75 -2.87 6.00 -9.98
N TRP A 76 -4.02 5.32 -10.07
CA TRP A 76 -5.10 5.41 -9.09
C TRP A 76 -5.13 4.10 -8.29
N PHE A 77 -5.06 4.22 -6.97
CA PHE A 77 -5.22 3.14 -6.03
C PHE A 77 -6.64 3.13 -5.47
N GLU A 78 -7.37 2.06 -5.75
CA GLU A 78 -8.68 1.76 -5.19
C GLU A 78 -8.52 0.86 -3.96
N VAL A 79 -8.93 1.35 -2.79
CA VAL A 79 -8.78 0.62 -1.53
C VAL A 79 -9.79 -0.52 -1.43
N ASN A 80 -9.33 -1.71 -1.03
CA ASN A 80 -10.19 -2.81 -0.65
C ASN A 80 -10.17 -3.02 0.87
N HIS A 81 -11.24 -2.56 1.52
CA HIS A 81 -11.38 -2.54 2.97
C HIS A 81 -11.44 -3.91 3.67
N VAL A 82 -11.54 -5.02 2.91
CA VAL A 82 -11.49 -6.37 3.51
C VAL A 82 -10.13 -6.68 4.16
N TRP A 83 -9.09 -5.90 3.83
CA TRP A 83 -7.71 -6.10 4.30
C TRP A 83 -7.21 -4.96 5.20
N ASP A 84 -8.10 -4.11 5.72
CA ASP A 84 -7.70 -2.98 6.56
C ASP A 84 -6.98 -3.38 7.86
N GLY A 85 -7.15 -4.63 8.31
CA GLY A 85 -6.48 -5.18 9.48
C GLY A 85 -5.10 -5.80 9.21
N ASN A 86 -4.63 -5.81 7.95
CA ASN A 86 -3.37 -6.45 7.60
C ASN A 86 -2.19 -5.49 7.78
N HIS A 87 -1.02 -6.03 8.15
CA HIS A 87 0.20 -5.24 8.19
C HIS A 87 0.50 -4.60 6.83
N GLY A 88 0.83 -3.30 6.83
CA GLY A 88 1.17 -2.58 5.60
C GLY A 88 -0.02 -2.08 4.79
N CYS A 89 -1.24 -2.25 5.28
CA CYS A 89 -2.44 -1.69 4.68
C CYS A 89 -2.30 -0.16 4.47
N PRO A 90 -3.17 0.47 3.65
CA PRO A 90 -4.24 -0.13 2.84
C PRO A 90 -3.76 -1.08 1.74
N TYR A 91 -4.56 -2.12 1.48
CA TYR A 91 -4.43 -3.00 0.31
C TYR A 91 -5.58 -2.74 -0.66
N GLY A 92 -5.37 -3.06 -1.94
CA GLY A 92 -6.34 -2.73 -2.96
C GLY A 92 -5.84 -3.01 -4.37
N THR A 93 -6.38 -2.24 -5.30
CA THR A 93 -6.05 -2.33 -6.73
C THR A 93 -5.34 -1.07 -7.18
N CYS A 94 -4.16 -1.23 -7.80
CA CYS A 94 -3.43 -0.15 -8.45
C CYS A 94 -3.72 -0.18 -9.95
N HIS A 95 -4.34 0.87 -10.46
CA HIS A 95 -4.62 1.08 -11.88
C HIS A 95 -3.59 2.05 -12.44
N ALA A 96 -2.72 1.59 -13.35
CA ALA A 96 -1.65 2.36 -13.95
C ALA A 96 -2.03 2.88 -15.34
N TYR A 97 -1.66 4.13 -15.63
CA TYR A 97 -2.07 4.84 -16.84
C TYR A 97 -0.88 5.56 -17.50
N VAL A 98 -0.95 5.67 -18.83
CA VAL A 98 -0.04 6.46 -19.67
C VAL A 98 -0.46 7.93 -19.79
N ALA A 99 -1.55 8.31 -19.12
CA ALA A 99 -2.09 9.66 -19.06
C ALA A 99 -2.48 9.96 -17.60
N HIS A 100 -2.42 11.23 -17.20
CA HIS A 100 -2.87 11.66 -15.88
C HIS A 100 -4.10 12.59 -16.01
N PRO A 101 -4.98 12.63 -15.01
CA PRO A 101 -6.09 13.59 -14.97
C PRO A 101 -5.60 15.04 -14.84
N ALA A 102 -6.40 15.98 -15.36
CA ALA A 102 -6.28 17.38 -15.03
C ALA A 102 -6.74 17.64 -13.58
N PRO A 103 -6.38 18.78 -12.96
CA PRO A 103 -6.81 19.11 -11.60
C PRO A 103 -8.35 19.05 -11.40
N SER A 104 -9.11 19.53 -12.38
CA SER A 104 -10.58 19.53 -12.36
C SER A 104 -11.21 18.15 -12.56
N GLU A 105 -10.41 17.15 -12.94
CA GLU A 105 -10.84 15.77 -13.13
C GLU A 105 -10.55 14.89 -11.91
N MET A 106 -10.15 15.50 -10.79
CA MET A 106 -9.97 14.85 -9.50
C MET A 106 -11.15 15.12 -8.57
N GLU A 107 -11.56 14.11 -7.81
CA GLU A 107 -12.62 14.22 -6.82
C GLU A 107 -12.21 13.63 -5.45
N PRO A 108 -12.75 14.17 -4.35
CA PRO A 108 -12.60 13.62 -3.02
C PRO A 108 -13.03 12.14 -2.90
N SER A 109 -12.18 11.32 -2.28
CA SER A 109 -12.41 9.89 -2.05
C SER A 109 -11.79 9.46 -0.72
N PHE A 110 -12.31 10.03 0.37
CA PHE A 110 -11.74 9.84 1.70
C PHE A 110 -11.68 8.37 2.10
N THR A 111 -10.47 7.89 2.42
CA THR A 111 -10.15 6.49 2.78
C THR A 111 -10.35 5.44 1.68
N HIS A 112 -10.86 5.83 0.51
CA HIS A 112 -11.26 4.89 -0.55
C HIS A 112 -10.34 4.96 -1.78
N GLY A 113 -9.72 6.11 -2.03
CA GLY A 113 -8.95 6.35 -3.24
C GLY A 113 -7.71 7.19 -3.00
N HIS A 114 -6.60 6.79 -3.60
CA HIS A 114 -5.33 7.52 -3.55
C HIS A 114 -4.74 7.61 -4.95
N SER A 115 -4.08 8.72 -5.27
CA SER A 115 -3.60 8.98 -6.62
C SER A 115 -2.14 9.36 -6.62
N PHE A 116 -1.37 8.87 -7.58
CA PHE A 116 0.09 9.02 -7.67
C PHE A 116 0.50 9.49 -9.05
N PHE A 117 1.49 10.39 -9.10
CA PHE A 117 1.93 11.07 -10.31
C PHE A 117 3.44 10.90 -10.50
N TRP A 118 3.85 10.56 -11.73
CA TRP A 118 5.26 10.45 -12.11
C TRP A 118 5.70 11.67 -12.92
N HIS A 119 7.01 11.84 -13.04
CA HIS A 119 7.66 12.91 -13.82
C HIS A 119 7.28 14.34 -13.39
N ARG A 120 6.89 14.52 -12.13
CA ARG A 120 6.47 15.80 -11.54
C ARG A 120 5.30 16.45 -12.29
N THR A 121 4.41 15.64 -12.85
CA THR A 121 3.27 16.09 -13.66
C THR A 121 2.11 16.63 -12.83
N GLY A 122 1.97 16.21 -11.58
CA GLY A 122 0.87 16.65 -10.72
C GLY A 122 1.01 16.21 -9.26
N GLY A 123 0.01 16.57 -8.46
CA GLY A 123 -0.06 16.25 -7.04
C GLY A 123 0.95 17.01 -6.16
N LEU A 124 0.90 16.71 -4.87
CA LEU A 124 1.82 17.23 -3.87
C LEU A 124 3.10 16.40 -3.87
N GLN A 125 4.23 17.05 -3.58
CA GLN A 125 5.54 16.43 -3.74
C GLN A 125 5.71 15.16 -2.90
N GLY A 126 6.35 14.15 -3.49
CA GLY A 126 6.68 12.87 -2.85
C GLY A 126 5.61 11.78 -3.07
N SER A 127 5.91 10.60 -2.56
CA SER A 127 5.10 9.39 -2.76
C SER A 127 3.80 9.37 -1.95
N GLY A 128 3.73 10.16 -0.87
CA GLY A 128 2.53 10.22 -0.02
C GLY A 128 2.19 8.90 0.65
N VAL A 129 3.21 8.09 0.97
CA VAL A 129 3.09 6.78 1.63
C VAL A 129 4.36 6.47 2.41
N LYS A 130 4.27 5.56 3.38
CA LYS A 130 5.45 4.93 3.99
C LYS A 130 6.08 3.90 3.03
N PRO A 131 7.31 3.39 3.29
CA PRO A 131 7.88 2.27 2.55
C PRO A 131 6.96 1.04 2.49
N ILE A 132 7.22 0.13 1.54
CA ILE A 132 6.47 -1.14 1.45
C ILE A 132 6.72 -1.92 2.74
N SER A 133 5.67 -2.50 3.31
CA SER A 133 5.76 -3.27 4.55
C SER A 133 5.69 -4.77 4.27
N ASN A 134 6.32 -5.58 5.11
CA ASN A 134 6.14 -7.02 5.12
C ASN A 134 4.71 -7.34 5.61
N PRO A 135 3.90 -8.12 4.87
CA PRO A 135 2.52 -8.42 5.24
C PRO A 135 2.40 -9.25 6.52
N THR A 136 3.48 -9.88 6.99
CA THR A 136 3.48 -10.76 8.16
C THR A 136 3.74 -9.99 9.46
N ASN A 137 4.61 -8.98 9.43
CA ASN A 137 5.09 -8.31 10.64
C ASN A 137 5.15 -6.78 10.54
N GLY A 138 4.74 -6.19 9.41
CA GLY A 138 4.73 -4.74 9.20
C GLY A 138 6.11 -4.07 9.11
N GLY A 139 7.20 -4.83 9.09
CA GLY A 139 8.55 -4.30 8.90
C GLY A 139 8.71 -3.68 7.52
N TYR A 140 9.43 -2.57 7.41
CA TYR A 140 9.71 -1.98 6.11
C TYR A 140 10.63 -2.86 5.27
N GLY A 141 10.44 -2.77 3.97
CA GLY A 141 11.27 -3.36 2.95
C GLY A 141 11.10 -2.63 1.62
N TYR A 142 11.56 -3.27 0.56
CA TYR A 142 11.51 -2.75 -0.80
C TYR A 142 11.39 -3.91 -1.80
N GLU A 143 10.92 -3.61 -3.00
CA GLU A 143 10.97 -4.56 -4.11
C GLU A 143 12.20 -4.27 -4.98
N SER A 144 12.98 -5.31 -5.26
CA SER A 144 14.13 -5.19 -6.15
C SER A 144 13.65 -5.05 -7.61
N SER A 145 14.03 -3.96 -8.29
CA SER A 145 13.69 -3.74 -9.71
C SER A 145 14.17 -4.86 -10.65
N ILE A 146 15.19 -5.64 -10.24
CA ILE A 146 15.76 -6.73 -11.04
C ILE A 146 14.89 -8.00 -10.95
N SER A 147 14.29 -8.26 -9.80
CA SER A 147 13.63 -9.54 -9.52
C SER A 147 12.14 -9.44 -9.19
N GLY A 148 11.64 -8.24 -8.88
CA GLY A 148 10.30 -8.00 -8.35
C GLY A 148 10.08 -8.63 -6.97
N LYS A 149 11.16 -9.07 -6.30
CA LYS A 149 11.08 -9.74 -5.01
C LYS A 149 11.12 -8.68 -3.90
N PHE A 150 10.18 -8.80 -2.96
CA PHE A 150 10.23 -8.07 -1.71
C PHE A 150 11.41 -8.53 -0.84
N ILE A 151 12.13 -7.55 -0.28
CA ILE A 151 13.28 -7.74 0.60
C ILE A 151 13.03 -6.94 1.88
N ASP A 152 13.03 -7.62 3.02
CA ASP A 152 12.96 -7.00 4.34
C ASP A 152 14.20 -6.14 4.63
N GLY A 153 13.98 -5.02 5.31
CA GLY A 153 15.06 -4.19 5.84
C GLY A 153 15.36 -2.95 5.00
N ALA A 154 16.57 -2.43 5.20
CA ALA A 154 16.99 -1.20 4.60
C ALA A 154 17.02 -1.32 3.06
N PRO A 155 16.47 -0.32 2.33
CA PRO A 155 16.51 -0.30 0.88
C PRO A 155 17.94 -0.32 0.32
N ASP A 156 18.24 -1.25 -0.60
CA ASP A 156 19.45 -1.19 -1.42
C ASP A 156 19.22 -0.25 -2.62
N THR A 157 19.52 1.02 -2.40
CA THR A 157 19.26 2.10 -3.36
C THR A 157 20.03 1.96 -4.68
N THR A 158 21.01 1.05 -4.77
CA THR A 158 21.70 0.75 -6.04
C THR A 158 20.77 0.09 -7.07
N SER A 159 19.73 -0.60 -6.59
CA SER A 159 18.71 -1.26 -7.44
C SER A 159 17.52 -0.36 -7.81
N ARG A 160 17.50 0.88 -7.29
CA ARG A 160 16.43 1.85 -7.54
C ARG A 160 16.61 2.49 -8.91
N GLN A 161 15.52 2.58 -9.67
CA GLN A 161 15.54 3.02 -11.07
C GLN A 161 14.78 4.34 -11.22
N LEU A 162 15.32 5.40 -10.62
CA LEU A 162 14.68 6.72 -10.64
C LEU A 162 14.49 7.24 -12.07
N SER A 163 13.25 7.58 -12.42
CA SER A 163 12.89 8.14 -13.73
C SER A 163 13.42 7.30 -14.89
N HIS A 164 13.40 5.98 -14.76
CA HIS A 164 14.02 5.05 -15.72
C HIS A 164 13.46 5.18 -17.13
N ASP A 165 12.17 5.51 -17.23
CA ASP A 165 11.45 5.79 -18.47
C ASP A 165 12.04 7.00 -19.23
N SER A 166 12.81 7.88 -18.58
CA SER A 166 13.49 9.01 -19.25
C SER A 166 14.49 8.57 -20.33
N ASN A 167 14.89 7.31 -20.32
CA ASN A 167 15.80 6.73 -21.30
C ASN A 167 15.06 6.05 -22.47
N TYR A 168 13.72 6.05 -22.47
CA TYR A 168 12.96 5.41 -23.52
C TYR A 168 13.04 6.19 -24.83
N PRO A 169 13.32 5.53 -25.97
CA PRO A 169 13.31 6.17 -27.27
C PRO A 169 12.00 6.92 -27.54
N GLY A 170 12.11 8.21 -27.88
CA GLY A 170 10.96 9.05 -28.24
C GLY A 170 10.20 9.66 -27.06
N PHE A 171 10.53 9.32 -25.81
CA PHE A 171 9.96 9.98 -24.66
C PHE A 171 10.67 11.32 -24.38
N ASP A 172 9.89 12.41 -24.28
CA ASP A 172 10.39 13.73 -23.92
C ASP A 172 9.61 14.26 -22.71
N PRO A 173 10.20 14.24 -21.51
CA PRO A 173 9.52 14.70 -20.30
C PRO A 173 9.16 16.18 -20.33
N LYS A 174 9.77 16.99 -21.21
CA LYS A 174 9.46 18.42 -21.34
C LYS A 174 8.13 18.68 -22.07
N LYS A 175 7.61 17.68 -22.79
CA LYS A 175 6.32 17.76 -23.49
C LYS A 175 5.13 17.32 -22.64
N LEU A 176 5.40 16.86 -21.42
CA LEU A 176 4.33 16.44 -20.52
C LEU A 176 3.51 17.64 -20.07
N GLN A 177 2.20 17.41 -19.96
CA GLN A 177 1.33 18.36 -19.27
C GLN A 177 1.70 18.36 -17.79
N VAL A 178 1.92 19.54 -17.22
CA VAL A 178 2.26 19.69 -15.81
C VAL A 178 1.23 20.59 -15.15
N TRP A 179 0.73 20.18 -13.99
CA TRP A 179 -0.16 21.01 -13.20
C TRP A 179 0.54 22.29 -12.74
N SER A 180 -0.17 23.41 -12.79
CA SER A 180 0.37 24.66 -12.29
C SER A 180 0.59 24.60 -10.76
N PRO A 181 1.53 25.39 -10.21
CA PRO A 181 1.69 25.49 -8.75
C PRO A 181 0.40 25.90 -8.03
N ALA A 182 -0.42 26.77 -8.64
CA ALA A 182 -1.71 27.16 -8.10
C ALA A 182 -2.69 25.98 -8.02
N ALA A 183 -2.73 25.13 -9.06
CA ALA A 183 -3.55 23.93 -9.06
C ALA A 183 -3.11 22.93 -7.98
N ILE A 184 -1.80 22.69 -7.83
CA ILE A 184 -1.25 21.85 -6.76
C ILE A 184 -1.61 22.41 -5.38
N ASN A 185 -1.46 23.73 -5.20
CA ASN A 185 -1.77 24.40 -3.94
C ASN A 185 -3.26 24.33 -3.57
N ALA A 186 -4.17 24.20 -4.54
CA ALA A 186 -5.60 24.04 -4.27
C ALA A 186 -5.92 22.74 -3.51
N PHE A 187 -5.07 21.71 -3.63
CA PHE A 187 -5.19 20.44 -2.90
C PHE A 187 -4.48 20.43 -1.55
N LYS A 188 -3.74 21.50 -1.20
CA LYS A 188 -3.16 21.63 0.15
C LYS A 188 -4.28 21.83 1.16
N GLY A 189 -4.28 21.00 2.21
CA GLY A 189 -5.13 21.13 3.39
C GLY A 189 -4.30 21.24 4.65
N SER A 190 -4.91 21.68 5.76
CA SER A 190 -4.25 21.90 7.06
C SER A 190 -3.71 20.63 7.74
N GLU A 191 -4.08 19.43 7.28
CA GLU A 191 -3.82 18.17 7.98
C GLU A 191 -3.22 17.05 7.09
N GLN A 192 -2.42 17.42 6.09
CA GLN A 192 -1.66 16.42 5.29
C GLN A 192 -0.28 16.07 5.89
N THR A 193 -0.09 16.29 7.19
CA THR A 193 1.15 15.93 7.89
C THR A 193 1.31 14.41 8.00
N ILE A 194 0.21 13.65 7.92
CA ILE A 194 0.23 12.19 7.89
C ILE A 194 0.46 11.75 6.46
N GLN A 195 1.67 11.24 6.20
CA GLN A 195 2.04 10.80 4.86
C GLN A 195 1.30 9.53 4.45
N HIS A 196 1.10 8.55 5.34
CA HIS A 196 0.51 7.26 4.98
C HIS A 196 -1.02 7.24 5.11
N PRO A 197 -1.78 6.74 4.11
CA PRO A 197 -3.23 6.56 4.22
C PRO A 197 -3.72 5.73 5.41
N LYS A 198 -4.91 6.08 5.93
CA LYS A 198 -5.60 5.31 6.99
C LYS A 198 -6.03 3.94 6.47
N CYS A 199 -5.85 2.90 7.28
CA CYS A 199 -6.54 1.62 7.06
C CYS A 199 -7.86 1.63 7.81
N GLY A 200 -8.98 1.63 7.10
CA GLY A 200 -10.31 1.77 7.69
C GLY A 200 -11.14 2.84 7.00
N ARG A 201 -12.45 2.66 7.07
CA ARG A 201 -13.46 3.58 6.52
C ARG A 201 -13.50 4.91 7.30
N PRO A 202 -14.18 5.96 6.81
CA PRO A 202 -14.11 7.30 7.40
C PRO A 202 -14.36 7.34 8.91
N CYS A 203 -15.40 6.66 9.39
CA CYS A 203 -15.78 6.61 10.81
C CYS A 203 -15.08 5.53 11.65
N GLU A 204 -14.19 4.74 11.06
CA GLU A 204 -13.51 3.67 11.77
C GLU A 204 -12.17 4.15 12.37
N HIS A 205 -11.74 3.47 13.42
CA HIS A 205 -10.37 3.53 13.90
C HIS A 205 -9.39 3.12 12.78
N ASN A 206 -8.13 3.56 12.89
CA ASN A 206 -7.09 3.05 12.01
C ASN A 206 -6.77 1.60 12.41
N LYS A 207 -7.02 0.66 11.51
CA LYS A 207 -6.89 -0.79 11.73
C LYS A 207 -5.49 -1.33 11.39
N ASP A 208 -4.57 -0.49 10.92
CA ASP A 208 -3.18 -0.90 10.68
C ASP A 208 -2.57 -1.42 12.00
N PRO A 209 -2.06 -2.68 12.05
CA PRO A 209 -1.41 -3.19 13.25
C PRO A 209 -0.05 -2.53 13.54
N GLY A 210 0.53 -1.80 12.58
CA GLY A 210 1.88 -1.26 12.68
C GLY A 210 2.96 -2.31 12.46
N SER A 211 4.20 -2.01 12.85
CA SER A 211 5.30 -2.98 12.84
C SER A 211 5.32 -3.78 14.15
N ALA A 212 5.50 -5.10 14.04
CA ALA A 212 5.75 -5.97 15.19
C ALA A 212 7.09 -5.60 15.87
N PRO A 213 7.25 -5.90 17.17
CA PRO A 213 8.50 -5.66 17.88
C PRO A 213 9.71 -6.28 17.16
N GLY A 214 10.76 -5.49 16.94
CA GLY A 214 11.99 -5.92 16.25
C GLY A 214 11.93 -5.90 14.72
N ALA A 215 10.76 -5.66 14.11
CA ALA A 215 10.66 -5.47 12.68
C ALA A 215 11.29 -4.12 12.24
N TYR A 216 11.99 -4.12 11.12
CA TYR A 216 12.70 -2.94 10.62
C TYR A 216 11.74 -1.77 10.38
N GLY A 217 12.16 -0.54 10.72
CA GLY A 217 11.36 0.67 10.55
C GLY A 217 10.42 1.04 11.70
N GLY A 218 9.95 0.07 12.50
CA GLY A 218 9.20 0.33 13.74
C GLY A 218 7.96 1.23 13.58
N TYR A 219 7.21 1.07 12.47
CA TYR A 219 6.07 1.92 12.14
C TYR A 219 4.98 1.86 13.21
N LYS A 220 4.50 3.04 13.61
CA LYS A 220 3.35 3.21 14.49
C LYS A 220 2.27 4.01 13.75
N PRO A 221 1.10 3.42 13.49
CA PRO A 221 0.04 4.10 12.77
C PRO A 221 -0.57 5.22 13.61
N SER A 222 -0.85 6.35 12.97
CA SER A 222 -1.62 7.43 13.59
C SER A 222 -3.04 6.96 13.90
N PRO A 223 -3.66 7.45 14.99
CA PRO A 223 -5.04 7.10 15.32
C PRO A 223 -5.99 7.60 14.24
N GLY A 224 -7.14 6.91 14.07
CA GLY A 224 -8.11 7.24 13.01
C GLY A 224 -8.62 8.69 13.04
N ILE A 225 -8.73 9.28 14.23
CA ILE A 225 -9.20 10.67 14.44
C ILE A 225 -8.24 11.74 13.91
N ALA A 226 -6.98 11.38 13.67
CA ALA A 226 -5.97 12.26 13.11
C ALA A 226 -6.11 12.44 11.59
N TYR A 227 -6.94 11.61 10.93
CA TYR A 227 -7.21 11.73 9.50
C TYR A 227 -8.45 12.59 9.27
N LYS A 228 -8.32 13.62 8.43
CA LYS A 228 -9.42 14.49 8.04
C LYS A 228 -9.84 14.25 6.60
N PRO A 229 -11.14 14.37 6.29
CA PRO A 229 -11.60 14.34 4.92
C PRO A 229 -11.02 15.52 4.12
N PRO A 230 -10.71 15.33 2.83
CA PRO A 230 -10.26 16.41 1.97
C PRO A 230 -11.39 17.40 1.68
N ARG A 231 -11.02 18.62 1.28
CA ARG A 231 -11.97 19.69 0.92
C ARG A 231 -12.96 19.20 -0.14
N GLY A 232 -14.24 19.46 0.07
CA GLY A 232 -15.30 19.09 -0.85
C GLY A 232 -15.80 17.64 -0.72
N TRP A 233 -15.19 16.83 0.15
CA TRP A 233 -15.76 15.52 0.49
C TRP A 233 -17.10 15.68 1.20
N LYS A 234 -18.06 14.82 0.86
CA LYS A 234 -19.39 14.79 1.48
C LYS A 234 -19.60 13.41 2.12
N PRO A 235 -20.01 13.33 3.39
CA PRO A 235 -20.27 12.06 4.04
C PRO A 235 -21.45 11.34 3.39
N SER A 236 -21.35 10.02 3.27
CA SER A 236 -22.48 9.15 2.93
C SER A 236 -23.30 8.81 4.18
N GLN A 237 -24.41 8.09 4.01
CA GLN A 237 -25.18 7.56 5.14
C GLN A 237 -24.34 6.65 6.07
N ALA A 238 -23.33 5.97 5.52
CA ALA A 238 -22.42 5.13 6.30
C ALA A 238 -21.39 5.94 7.12
N ASP A 239 -21.31 7.25 6.89
CA ASP A 239 -20.33 8.15 7.50
C ASP A 239 -20.95 9.06 8.57
N ALA A 240 -21.94 8.54 9.30
CA ALA A 240 -22.76 9.31 10.26
C ALA A 240 -21.98 9.93 11.44
N CYS A 241 -20.71 9.56 11.66
CA CYS A 241 -19.83 10.22 12.62
C CYS A 241 -19.41 11.64 12.20
N PHE A 242 -19.57 11.99 10.92
CA PHE A 242 -19.36 13.34 10.40
C PHE A 242 -20.71 14.04 10.30
N HIS A 243 -21.04 14.86 11.31
CA HIS A 243 -22.22 15.71 11.25
C HIS A 243 -22.01 16.89 10.28
N ALA A 244 -23.10 17.56 9.89
CA ALA A 244 -23.03 18.81 9.12
C ALA A 244 -22.02 19.77 9.78
N HIS A 245 -21.11 20.33 8.98
CA HIS A 245 -19.94 21.15 9.38
C HIS A 245 -18.65 20.41 9.78
N GLY A 246 -18.53 19.10 9.61
CA GLY A 246 -17.23 18.40 9.67
C GLY A 246 -16.67 18.20 11.09
N ASN A 247 -17.47 18.45 12.13
CA ASN A 247 -17.13 18.08 13.50
C ASN A 247 -17.35 16.58 13.70
N HIS A 248 -16.30 15.92 14.19
CA HIS A 248 -16.21 14.48 14.39
C HIS A 248 -16.55 14.13 15.83
N THR A 249 -17.60 13.32 16.03
CA THR A 249 -17.86 12.69 17.33
C THR A 249 -17.05 11.37 17.38
N PRO A 250 -16.17 11.14 18.36
CA PRO A 250 -15.36 9.93 18.41
C PRO A 250 -16.23 8.66 18.41
N PRO A 251 -15.82 7.57 17.72
CA PRO A 251 -16.45 6.27 17.93
C PRO A 251 -16.29 5.89 19.40
N GLN A 252 -17.40 5.52 20.06
CA GLN A 252 -17.36 4.93 21.39
C GLN A 252 -16.47 3.67 21.35
N PRO A 253 -15.58 3.46 22.34
CA PRO A 253 -14.80 2.25 22.40
C PRO A 253 -15.75 1.05 22.51
N HIS A 254 -15.69 0.15 21.54
CA HIS A 254 -16.35 -1.15 21.63
C HIS A 254 -15.69 -1.95 22.76
N HIS A 255 -16.31 -1.96 23.93
CA HIS A 255 -16.10 -3.03 24.89
C HIS A 255 -16.59 -4.34 24.26
N PRO A 256 -15.82 -5.44 24.31
CA PRO A 256 -16.33 -6.75 23.92
C PRO A 256 -17.50 -7.07 24.84
N GLN A 257 -18.72 -7.05 24.31
CA GLN A 257 -19.86 -7.61 25.03
C GLN A 257 -19.65 -9.12 25.11
N SER A 258 -19.23 -9.58 26.28
CA SER A 258 -19.32 -10.99 26.68
C SER A 258 -20.77 -11.41 26.54
N SER A 259 -21.05 -12.24 25.53
CA SER A 259 -22.35 -12.87 25.33
C SER A 259 -22.51 -13.99 26.34
N THR A 260 -23.16 -13.70 27.45
CA THR A 260 -23.87 -14.71 28.23
C THR A 260 -25.17 -14.09 28.73
N GLN A 261 -26.21 -14.20 27.90
CA GLN A 261 -27.57 -14.03 28.37
C GLN A 261 -27.98 -15.33 29.09
N ASN A 262 -28.32 -15.21 30.37
CA ASN A 262 -29.27 -16.14 30.99
C ASN A 262 -30.22 -15.30 31.88
N PRO A 263 -31.53 -15.25 31.59
CA PRO A 263 -32.45 -14.35 32.27
C PRO A 263 -33.09 -15.06 33.47
N ASN A 264 -32.70 -14.69 34.69
CA ASN A 264 -33.59 -14.69 35.87
C ASN A 264 -32.78 -14.36 37.14
N SER A 265 -33.11 -13.25 37.79
CA SER A 265 -33.56 -13.24 39.19
C SER A 265 -33.40 -11.85 39.81
N LYS A 266 -34.47 -11.41 40.47
CA LYS A 266 -34.61 -10.19 41.24
C LYS A 266 -33.80 -10.25 42.55
N ASN A 267 -33.31 -9.08 42.97
CA ASN A 267 -33.08 -8.60 44.34
C ASN A 267 -32.61 -9.57 45.43
N LYS A 268 -31.36 -9.38 45.92
CA LYS A 268 -31.02 -8.96 47.30
C LYS A 268 -29.51 -9.09 47.57
N SER A 269 -28.89 -8.00 48.00
CA SER A 269 -27.79 -8.03 48.99
C SER A 269 -28.39 -8.35 50.37
N PRO A 270 -27.67 -8.91 51.39
CA PRO A 270 -26.31 -8.48 51.77
C PRO A 270 -25.36 -9.55 52.38
N SER A 271 -24.16 -9.07 52.71
CA SER A 271 -23.28 -9.49 53.82
C SER A 271 -22.23 -10.58 53.59
N THR A 272 -20.97 -10.12 53.65
CA THR A 272 -19.84 -10.60 54.47
C THR A 272 -19.63 -12.11 54.63
N ILE A 273 -18.44 -12.60 54.25
CA ILE A 273 -17.48 -13.36 55.08
C ILE A 273 -16.21 -13.65 54.24
N ARG A 274 -15.04 -13.39 54.82
CA ARG A 274 -13.70 -13.85 54.43
C ARG A 274 -13.36 -15.07 55.30
N PRO A 275 -12.67 -16.11 54.82
CA PRO A 275 -11.23 -16.28 55.13
C PRO A 275 -10.45 -16.85 53.92
N GLU A 276 -9.28 -16.29 53.60
CA GLU A 276 -7.91 -16.75 53.93
C GLU A 276 -7.32 -17.81 52.99
N ASN A 277 -6.11 -17.46 52.53
CA ASN A 277 -4.92 -18.27 52.26
C ASN A 277 -5.04 -19.46 51.29
N GLU A 278 -4.28 -19.42 50.19
CA GLU A 278 -2.99 -20.10 50.15
C GLU A 278 -2.15 -19.74 48.92
N LYS A 279 -0.85 -19.91 49.12
CA LYS A 279 0.30 -19.43 48.37
C LYS A 279 0.99 -20.64 47.75
N ALA A 280 1.35 -20.57 46.47
CA ALA A 280 2.50 -21.27 45.87
C ALA A 280 2.77 -20.62 44.51
N GLU A 281 3.87 -19.88 44.30
CA GLU A 281 5.22 -20.41 43.98
C GLU A 281 5.23 -21.39 42.80
N SER A 282 6.18 -21.41 41.88
CA SER A 282 7.26 -20.52 41.49
C SER A 282 7.81 -21.14 40.21
N SER A 283 8.12 -20.28 39.26
CA SER A 283 8.99 -20.50 38.09
C SER A 283 10.11 -21.53 38.27
N LYS A 284 10.25 -22.43 37.28
CA LYS A 284 11.52 -23.08 36.95
C LYS A 284 11.97 -22.69 35.55
N SER A 285 13.13 -22.04 35.51
CA SER A 285 13.98 -21.81 34.35
C SER A 285 14.71 -23.10 33.96
N ALA A 286 14.95 -23.32 32.67
CA ALA A 286 16.28 -23.67 32.13
C ALA A 286 16.22 -24.08 30.64
N HIS A 287 16.91 -23.33 29.80
CA HIS A 287 17.58 -23.84 28.60
C HIS A 287 18.82 -24.68 29.03
N PRO A 288 19.30 -25.66 28.24
CA PRO A 288 20.39 -25.32 27.31
C PRO A 288 20.55 -26.15 26.01
N SER A 289 21.19 -25.50 25.04
CA SER A 289 22.25 -25.94 24.11
C SER A 289 22.10 -27.06 23.06
N SER A 290 22.28 -26.62 21.80
CA SER A 290 23.04 -27.17 20.66
C SER A 290 22.96 -28.65 20.24
N ASN A 291 22.71 -28.90 18.95
CA ASN A 291 23.63 -29.76 18.18
C ASN A 291 23.59 -29.54 16.65
N LYS A 292 24.74 -29.88 16.04
CA LYS A 292 25.13 -29.71 14.62
C LYS A 292 24.40 -30.64 13.64
N GLY A 293 24.18 -30.11 12.43
CA GLY A 293 24.56 -30.76 11.16
C GLY A 293 23.63 -31.79 10.54
N LYS A 294 23.02 -31.45 9.39
CA LYS A 294 22.91 -32.34 8.23
C LYS A 294 22.56 -31.57 6.95
N LYS A 295 23.43 -31.69 5.94
CA LYS A 295 23.13 -31.36 4.55
C LYS A 295 21.96 -32.24 4.09
N SER A 296 20.92 -31.64 3.55
CA SER A 296 20.04 -32.30 2.59
C SER A 296 19.68 -31.31 1.49
N SER A 297 20.08 -31.67 0.28
CA SER A 297 19.51 -31.17 -0.96
C SER A 297 17.99 -31.21 -0.85
N ASN A 298 17.32 -30.07 -1.08
CA ASN A 298 15.96 -30.09 -1.55
C ASN A 298 15.65 -28.84 -2.38
N LYS A 299 15.25 -29.14 -3.61
CA LYS A 299 14.81 -28.25 -4.68
C LYS A 299 13.51 -27.58 -4.24
N VAL A 300 13.57 -26.38 -3.66
CA VAL A 300 12.37 -25.64 -3.26
C VAL A 300 11.78 -24.89 -4.45
N ARG A 301 10.68 -25.46 -4.97
CA ARG A 301 9.74 -24.80 -5.88
C ARG A 301 9.19 -23.52 -5.23
N ARG A 302 9.12 -22.45 -6.05
CA ARG A 302 8.51 -21.15 -5.76
C ARG A 302 7.13 -21.29 -5.12
N LEU A 303 6.93 -20.67 -3.95
CA LEU A 303 5.62 -20.34 -3.41
C LEU A 303 5.40 -18.84 -3.55
N ARG A 304 4.54 -18.44 -4.49
CA ARG A 304 3.89 -17.12 -4.47
C ARG A 304 2.89 -17.18 -3.31
N LEU A 305 3.14 -16.44 -2.24
CA LEU A 305 2.10 -16.17 -1.23
C LEU A 305 1.12 -15.15 -1.82
N ARG A 306 0.17 -15.65 -2.61
CA ARG A 306 -1.14 -15.02 -2.80
C ARG A 306 -2.02 -15.57 -1.70
N MET A 307 -2.37 -14.76 -0.71
CA MET A 307 -3.39 -15.15 0.27
C MET A 307 -4.74 -15.11 -0.45
N SER A 308 -5.48 -16.22 -0.31
CA SER A 308 -6.90 -16.31 -0.67
C SER A 308 -7.75 -15.48 0.29
#